data_AF-A0A9D4PS66-F1
#
_entry.id   AF-A0A9D4PS66-F1
#
_cell.length_a   1.000
_cell.length_b   1.000
_cell.length_c   1.000
_cell.angle_alpha   90.00
_cell.angle_beta   90.00
_cell.angle_gamma   90.00
#
_symmetry.space_group_name_H-M   'P 1'
#
loop_
_entity.id
_entity.type
_entity.pdbx_description
1 polymer ?
#
loop_
_entity_poly.entity_id
_entity_poly.type
_entity_poly.pdbx_seq_one_letter_code
_entity_poly.pdbx_strand_id
1 'polypeptide(L)'
;MLIQFLEQHPYLGRSCTEVSPRMTAARKKQLWQEIATLLNQQGPAVKSPQLWRNHWAKMVCGARKELARSASERNATGGGRVGGVDGRVLDILERTGAVVTTPPEYYPVPDVPQPRRRQPRQLEEAVCRATAEYVRQGQCADARAVADRKFHHKMLEQNRRHHEAQMASQERLENQLCRLTEEVGRLRHVQQQRLDQERRANDCTQRLLQQLLEALAVFNAFKLINRLSGTLT
;
A
#
# COMPACT_ATOMS: atom_id res chain seq x y z
N MET A 1 0.96 10.29 22.12
CA MET A 1 0.02 9.17 21.88
C MET A 1 0.49 8.28 20.74
N LEU A 2 0.48 8.75 19.48
CA LEU A 2 0.95 7.92 18.33
C LEU A 2 2.36 7.36 18.52
N ILE A 3 3.32 8.18 18.96
CA ILE A 3 4.70 7.73 19.24
C ILE A 3 4.73 6.63 20.30
N GLN A 4 4.00 6.78 21.39
CA GLN A 4 3.98 5.80 22.50
C GLN A 4 3.46 4.44 22.04
N PHE A 5 2.45 4.43 21.16
CA PHE A 5 1.96 3.19 20.57
C PHE A 5 2.98 2.57 19.60
N LEU A 6 3.65 3.39 18.80
CA LEU A 6 4.69 2.93 17.87
C LEU A 6 5.97 2.48 18.59
N GLU A 7 6.23 2.93 19.82
CA GLU A 7 7.30 2.38 20.68
C GLU A 7 7.01 0.94 21.12
N GLN A 8 5.74 0.60 21.34
CA GLN A 8 5.30 -0.76 21.68
C GLN A 8 5.25 -1.67 20.44
N HIS A 9 5.03 -1.09 19.26
CA HIS A 9 4.92 -1.79 17.99
C HIS A 9 5.91 -1.24 16.95
N PRO A 10 7.24 -1.32 17.18
CA PRO A 10 8.24 -0.62 16.37
C PRO A 10 8.19 -1.05 14.90
N TYR A 11 7.88 -2.32 14.64
CA TYR A 11 7.76 -2.91 13.31
C TYR A 11 6.69 -2.25 12.40
N LEU A 12 5.69 -1.54 12.96
CA LEU A 12 4.73 -0.75 12.17
C LEU A 12 5.39 0.45 11.50
N GLY A 13 6.48 0.95 12.08
CA GLY A 13 7.21 2.13 11.63
C GLY A 13 8.02 1.92 10.35
N ARG A 14 8.30 0.67 9.96
CA ARG A 14 8.99 0.34 8.70
C ARG A 14 8.11 0.61 7.47
N SER A 15 8.75 0.97 6.36
CA SER A 15 8.09 1.18 5.06
C SER A 15 7.21 -0.02 4.69
N CYS A 16 6.08 0.22 4.00
CA CYS A 16 5.08 -0.79 3.65
C CYS A 16 5.57 -1.91 2.71
N THR A 17 6.79 -1.82 2.19
CA THR A 17 7.33 -2.72 1.17
C THR A 17 8.09 -3.92 1.74
N GLU A 18 8.53 -3.85 2.99
CA GLU A 18 9.24 -4.98 3.63
C GLU A 18 8.24 -5.86 4.38
N VAL A 19 7.68 -6.84 3.68
CA VAL A 19 6.92 -7.93 4.30
C VAL A 19 7.93 -8.85 4.97
N SER A 20 8.23 -8.56 6.23
CA SER A 20 8.99 -9.50 7.06
C SER A 20 8.15 -10.77 7.25
N PRO A 21 8.71 -12.00 7.22
CA PRO A 21 7.94 -13.24 7.39
C PRO A 21 7.14 -13.31 8.71
N ARG A 22 7.48 -12.48 9.70
CA ARG A 22 6.74 -12.34 10.96
C ARG A 22 5.51 -11.41 10.89
N MET A 23 5.32 -10.68 9.78
CA MET A 23 4.25 -9.69 9.69
C MET A 23 3.64 -9.59 8.29
N THR A 24 2.43 -10.13 8.17
CA THR A 24 1.66 -10.09 6.93
C THR A 24 1.08 -8.71 6.66
N ALA A 25 0.84 -8.40 5.37
CA ALA A 25 0.19 -7.16 4.97
C ALA A 25 -1.19 -6.97 5.62
N ALA A 26 -1.94 -8.07 5.80
CA ALA A 26 -3.23 -8.08 6.48
C ALA A 26 -3.10 -7.68 7.96
N ARG A 27 -2.12 -8.25 8.69
CA ARG A 27 -1.88 -7.92 10.10
C ARG A 27 -1.43 -6.47 10.28
N LYS A 28 -0.59 -5.96 9.36
CA LYS A 28 -0.17 -4.55 9.36
C LYS A 28 -1.37 -3.61 9.12
N LYS A 29 -2.28 -3.96 8.21
CA LYS A 29 -3.52 -3.20 7.97
C LYS A 29 -4.40 -3.17 9.22
N GLN A 30 -4.56 -4.30 9.90
CA GLN A 30 -5.34 -4.40 11.14
C GLN A 30 -4.78 -3.50 12.25
N LEU A 31 -3.47 -3.53 12.49
CA LEU A 31 -2.83 -2.71 13.52
C LEU A 31 -2.98 -1.21 13.25
N TRP A 32 -2.86 -0.78 11.99
CA TRP A 32 -3.15 0.62 11.64
C TRP A 32 -4.61 1.00 11.82
N GLN A 33 -5.54 0.06 11.65
CA GLN A 33 -6.95 0.26 11.96
C GLN A 33 -7.16 0.46 13.46
N GLU A 34 -6.55 -0.39 14.30
CA GLU A 34 -6.61 -0.30 15.75
C GLU A 34 -6.04 1.03 16.26
N ILE A 35 -4.88 1.46 15.73
CA ILE A 35 -4.30 2.79 16.02
C ILE A 35 -5.27 3.91 15.66
N ALA A 36 -5.89 3.84 14.48
CA ALA A 36 -6.82 4.86 14.05
C ALA A 36 -8.03 4.94 14.99
N THR A 37 -8.59 3.80 15.38
CA THR A 37 -9.70 3.73 16.33
C THR A 37 -9.33 4.34 17.68
N LEU A 38 -8.19 3.93 18.26
CA LEU A 38 -7.74 4.42 19.56
C LEU A 38 -7.43 5.93 19.56
N LEU A 39 -6.73 6.42 18.53
CA LEU A 39 -6.40 7.84 18.44
C LEU A 39 -7.62 8.71 18.14
N ASN A 40 -8.59 8.21 17.37
CA ASN A 40 -9.83 8.92 17.08
C ASN A 40 -10.76 8.96 18.31
N GLN A 41 -10.70 7.98 19.21
CA GLN A 41 -11.48 8.00 20.47
C GLN A 41 -10.96 9.05 21.46
N GLN A 42 -9.68 9.39 21.39
CA GLN A 42 -9.02 10.30 22.35
C GLN A 42 -8.90 11.75 21.86
N GLY A 43 -9.26 12.05 20.61
CA GLY A 43 -9.05 13.36 20.03
C GLY A 43 -10.25 13.86 19.23
N PRO A 44 -10.36 15.18 19.03
CA PRO A 44 -11.43 15.78 18.22
C PRO A 44 -11.31 15.47 16.73
N ALA A 45 -10.15 14.97 16.27
CA ALA A 45 -9.86 14.71 14.86
C ALA A 45 -10.08 13.23 14.51
N VAL A 46 -11.12 12.94 13.76
CA VAL A 46 -11.37 11.60 13.20
C VAL A 46 -10.57 11.46 11.90
N LYS A 47 -9.44 10.76 11.97
CA LYS A 47 -8.58 10.49 10.80
C LYS A 47 -8.70 9.03 10.38
N SER A 48 -8.68 8.80 9.07
CA SER A 48 -8.59 7.44 8.54
C SER A 48 -7.23 6.81 8.85
N PRO A 49 -7.12 5.48 8.88
CA PRO A 49 -5.84 4.78 9.07
C PRO A 49 -4.77 5.17 8.04
N GLN A 50 -5.18 5.55 6.83
CA GLN A 50 -4.26 6.03 5.80
C GLN A 50 -3.68 7.40 6.16
N LEU A 51 -4.50 8.30 6.71
CA LEU A 51 -4.04 9.62 7.15
C LEU A 51 -3.09 9.53 8.34
N TRP A 52 -3.32 8.59 9.27
CA TRP A 52 -2.37 8.32 10.35
C TRP A 52 -1.03 7.79 9.85
N ARG A 53 -1.05 6.90 8.86
CA ARG A 53 0.17 6.45 8.16
C ARG A 53 0.92 7.60 7.50
N ASN A 54 0.22 8.47 6.78
CA ASN A 54 0.82 9.64 6.15
C ASN A 54 1.40 10.61 7.20
N HIS A 55 0.72 10.77 8.34
CA HIS A 55 1.21 11.60 9.44
C HIS A 55 2.52 11.04 10.03
N TRP A 56 2.58 9.73 10.28
CA TRP A 56 3.81 9.05 10.69
C TRP A 56 4.95 9.24 9.68
N ALA A 57 4.67 9.08 8.38
CA ALA A 57 5.67 9.29 7.33
C ALA A 57 6.22 10.73 7.32
N LYS A 58 5.37 11.73 7.57
CA LYS A 58 5.81 13.13 7.72
C LYS A 58 6.72 13.32 8.94
N MET A 59 6.40 12.69 10.07
CA MET A 59 7.24 12.75 11.28
C MET A 59 8.61 12.11 11.05
N VAL A 60 8.66 10.92 10.42
CA VAL A 60 9.92 10.26 10.05
C VAL A 60 10.75 11.13 9.11
N CYS A 61 10.13 11.76 8.12
CA CYS A 61 10.81 12.67 7.20
C CYS A 61 11.38 13.89 7.94
N GLY A 62 10.60 14.50 8.85
CA GLY A 62 11.03 15.59 9.70
C GLY A 62 12.23 15.21 10.56
N ALA A 63 12.14 14.09 11.27
CA ALA A 63 13.21 13.59 12.14
C ALA A 63 14.51 13.27 11.37
N ARG A 64 14.41 12.73 10.15
CA ARG A 64 15.57 12.51 9.27
C ARG A 64 16.20 13.81 8.79
N LYS A 65 15.38 14.80 8.44
CA LYS A 65 15.85 16.13 8.03
C LYS A 65 16.58 16.81 9.19
N GLU A 66 16.04 16.69 10.40
CA GLU A 66 16.68 17.21 11.61
C GLU A 66 18.01 16.51 11.89
N LEU A 67 18.04 15.19 11.81
CA LEU A 67 19.27 14.42 11.95
C LEU A 67 20.34 14.84 10.93
N ALA A 68 19.97 15.03 9.67
CA ALA A 68 20.88 15.50 8.62
C ALA A 68 21.38 16.92 8.90
N ARG A 69 20.51 17.82 9.37
CA ARG A 69 20.89 19.17 9.81
C ARG A 69 21.89 19.13 10.96
N SER A 70 21.56 18.40 12.03
CA SER A 70 22.45 18.23 13.18
C SER A 70 23.79 17.57 12.80
N ALA A 71 23.79 16.63 11.85
CA ALA A 71 25.01 16.03 11.33
C ALA A 71 25.87 17.06 10.57
N SER A 72 25.26 17.96 9.79
CA SER A 72 25.97 19.05 9.13
C SER A 72 26.54 20.08 10.12
N GLU A 73 25.84 20.33 11.23
CA GLU A 73 26.26 21.27 12.27
C GLU A 73 27.32 20.68 13.23
N ARG A 74 27.38 19.35 13.38
CA ARG A 74 28.37 18.65 14.20
C ARG A 74 29.82 18.96 13.80
N ASN A 75 30.07 19.23 12.53
CA ASN A 75 31.39 19.61 12.03
C ASN A 75 31.85 20.99 12.53
N ALA A 76 30.97 21.79 13.13
CA ALA A 76 31.28 23.16 13.58
C ALA A 76 31.37 23.33 15.10
N THR A 77 30.67 22.54 15.94
CA THR A 77 30.56 22.83 17.40
C THR A 77 30.49 21.63 18.35
N GLY A 78 30.69 20.39 17.92
CA GLY A 78 30.66 19.23 18.83
C GLY A 78 29.23 18.87 19.29
N GLY A 79 28.44 18.31 18.38
CA GLY A 79 26.97 18.24 18.51
C GLY A 79 26.40 17.06 19.32
N GLY A 80 25.26 17.31 19.97
CA GLY A 80 24.47 16.33 20.71
C GLY A 80 23.53 15.47 19.85
N ARG A 81 22.78 14.59 20.54
CA ARG A 81 21.68 13.81 19.95
C ARG A 81 20.49 14.72 19.62
N VAL A 82 19.74 14.38 18.58
CA VAL A 82 18.45 15.03 18.26
C VAL A 82 17.51 14.76 19.44
N GLY A 83 17.11 15.81 20.16
CA GLY A 83 16.24 15.72 21.32
C GLY A 83 14.75 15.65 20.99
N GLY A 84 13.93 15.36 22.00
CA GLY A 84 12.47 15.48 21.90
C GLY A 84 11.78 14.42 21.03
N VAL A 85 10.73 14.84 20.33
CA VAL A 85 9.84 13.98 19.53
C VAL A 85 10.61 13.32 18.39
N ASP A 86 11.50 14.06 17.73
CA ASP A 86 12.28 13.57 16.60
C ASP A 86 13.32 12.53 17.02
N GLY A 87 13.96 12.71 18.17
CA GLY A 87 14.84 11.69 18.76
C GLY A 87 14.13 10.36 19.02
N ARG A 88 12.92 10.41 19.60
CA ARG A 88 12.11 9.20 19.84
C ARG A 88 11.70 8.51 18.55
N VAL A 89 11.38 9.26 17.49
CA VAL A 89 11.07 8.70 16.17
C VAL A 89 12.29 7.97 15.58
N LEU A 90 13.49 8.54 15.73
CA LEU A 90 14.74 7.91 15.29
C LEU A 90 15.05 6.64 16.09
N ASP A 91 14.87 6.65 17.41
CA ASP A 91 15.08 5.47 18.27
C ASP A 91 14.16 4.30 17.87
N ILE A 92 12.89 4.58 17.50
CA ILE A 92 11.96 3.56 17.00
C ILE A 92 12.48 2.95 15.69
N LEU A 93 13.01 3.79 14.78
CA LEU A 93 13.55 3.32 13.50
C LEU A 93 14.82 2.48 13.69
N GLU A 94 15.72 2.88 14.59
CA GLU A 94 16.93 2.14 14.94
C GLU A 94 16.61 0.74 15.49
N ARG A 95 15.65 0.63 16.42
CA ARG A 95 15.19 -0.67 16.97
C ARG A 95 14.61 -1.60 15.93
N THR A 96 14.04 -1.04 14.87
CA THR A 96 13.56 -1.87 13.75
C THR A 96 14.66 -2.32 12.82
N GLY A 97 15.90 -1.88 12.96
CA GLY A 97 16.96 -2.14 11.98
C GLY A 97 16.66 -1.53 10.60
N ALA A 98 15.75 -0.54 10.53
CA ALA A 98 15.61 0.32 9.37
C ALA A 98 16.80 1.27 9.42
N VAL A 99 17.95 0.78 8.93
CA VAL A 99 19.27 1.43 8.95
C VAL A 99 19.08 2.93 8.75
N VAL A 100 19.27 3.68 9.83
CA VAL A 100 19.60 5.10 9.75
C VAL A 100 20.97 5.07 9.10
N THR A 101 21.00 5.33 7.80
CA THR A 101 22.26 5.48 7.06
C THR A 101 23.11 6.43 7.87
N THR A 102 24.17 5.89 8.47
CA THR A 102 25.36 6.64 8.80
C THR A 102 25.69 7.53 7.60
N PRO A 103 26.04 8.81 7.81
CA PRO A 103 26.68 9.58 6.76
C PRO A 103 27.80 8.73 6.17
N PRO A 104 27.97 8.67 4.84
CA PRO A 104 28.98 7.81 4.23
C PRO A 104 30.30 8.11 4.92
N GLU A 105 30.89 7.05 5.47
CA GLU A 105 32.22 7.07 6.04
C GLU A 105 33.13 7.69 4.98
N TYR A 106 33.61 8.90 5.30
CA TYR A 106 34.42 9.69 4.41
C TYR A 106 35.74 8.93 4.21
N TYR A 107 35.84 8.21 3.09
CA TYR A 107 37.13 7.72 2.64
C TYR A 107 38.04 8.95 2.47
N PRO A 108 39.18 9.05 3.17
CA PRO A 108 40.14 10.10 2.90
C PRO A 108 40.59 9.94 1.44
N VAL A 109 40.25 10.92 0.61
CA VAL A 109 40.68 10.97 -0.78
C VAL A 109 42.22 11.08 -0.76
N PRO A 110 42.96 10.17 -1.43
CA PRO A 110 44.41 10.30 -1.53
C PRO A 110 44.76 11.62 -2.20
N ASP A 111 45.76 12.32 -1.66
CA ASP A 111 46.24 13.65 -2.08
C ASP A 111 46.26 13.81 -3.60
N VAL A 112 45.23 14.47 -4.13
CA VAL A 112 45.25 14.99 -5.49
C VAL A 112 46.14 16.22 -5.46
N PRO A 113 47.21 16.32 -6.29
CA PRO A 113 48.06 17.49 -6.32
C PRO A 113 47.21 18.72 -6.64
N GLN A 114 47.18 19.67 -5.71
CA GLN A 114 46.42 20.90 -5.90
C GLN A 114 46.94 21.64 -7.14
N PRO A 115 46.07 22.05 -8.08
CA PRO A 115 46.50 22.86 -9.21
C PRO A 115 47.01 24.20 -8.70
N ARG A 116 48.21 24.57 -9.13
CA ARG A 116 48.88 25.84 -8.80
C ARG A 116 47.90 27.01 -8.96
N ARG A 117 47.58 27.67 -7.84
CA ARG A 117 46.86 28.96 -7.78
C ARG A 117 47.52 29.95 -8.73
N ARG A 118 46.94 30.14 -9.91
CA ARG A 118 47.10 31.38 -10.68
C ARG A 118 46.25 32.45 -9.99
N GLN A 119 46.85 33.61 -9.74
CA GLN A 119 46.26 34.73 -9.00
C GLN A 119 44.84 35.07 -9.51
N PRO A 120 43.78 34.99 -8.66
CA PRO A 120 42.40 35.10 -9.13
C PRO A 120 41.79 36.51 -8.99
N ARG A 121 42.53 37.55 -8.63
CA ARG A 121 41.89 38.85 -8.27
C ARG A 121 41.21 39.56 -9.42
N GLN A 122 41.76 39.55 -10.64
CA GLN A 122 41.15 40.28 -11.77
C GLN A 122 39.98 39.53 -12.43
N LEU A 123 39.99 38.20 -12.42
CA LEU A 123 38.91 37.39 -13.00
C LEU A 123 37.72 37.29 -12.05
N GLU A 124 37.94 37.16 -10.73
CA GLU A 124 36.87 37.20 -9.74
C GLU A 124 36.19 38.56 -9.72
N GLU A 125 36.93 39.67 -9.79
CA GLU A 125 36.33 41.02 -9.85
C GLU A 125 35.56 41.27 -11.16
N ALA A 126 35.99 40.70 -12.29
CA ALA A 126 35.27 40.78 -13.55
C ALA A 126 33.98 39.96 -13.51
N VAL A 127 34.03 38.76 -12.93
CA VAL A 127 32.84 37.90 -12.73
C VAL A 127 31.86 38.52 -11.74
N CYS A 128 32.34 39.11 -10.64
CA CYS A 128 31.51 39.83 -9.67
C CYS A 128 30.87 41.08 -10.27
N ARG A 129 31.59 41.85 -11.12
CA ARG A 129 31.02 43.00 -11.82
C ARG A 129 29.98 42.59 -12.87
N ALA A 130 30.25 41.55 -13.66
CA ALA A 130 29.33 41.05 -14.66
C ALA A 130 28.05 40.47 -14.03
N THR A 131 28.17 39.73 -12.91
CA THR A 131 27.01 39.25 -12.16
C THR A 131 26.23 40.38 -11.49
N ALA A 132 26.90 41.40 -10.96
CA ALA A 132 26.24 42.57 -10.41
C ALA A 132 25.48 43.38 -11.48
N GLU A 133 26.01 43.51 -12.70
CA GLU A 133 25.32 44.15 -13.82
C GLU A 133 24.13 43.33 -14.33
N TYR A 134 24.25 42.01 -14.39
CA TYR A 134 23.16 41.11 -14.76
C TYR A 134 21.99 41.15 -13.76
N VAL A 135 22.29 41.31 -12.46
CA VAL A 135 21.28 41.52 -11.40
C VAL A 135 20.68 42.93 -11.49
N ARG A 136 21.49 43.97 -11.77
CA ARG A 136 21.05 45.37 -11.88
C ARG A 136 20.14 45.60 -13.08
N GLN A 137 20.31 44.82 -14.16
CA GLN A 137 19.45 44.86 -15.35
C GLN A 137 18.10 44.14 -15.18
N GLY A 138 17.76 43.65 -13.98
CA GLY A 138 16.47 43.00 -13.70
C GLY A 138 16.29 41.60 -14.28
N GLN A 139 17.21 41.14 -15.14
CA GLN A 139 17.14 39.86 -15.84
C GLN A 139 17.25 38.63 -14.93
N CYS A 140 17.82 38.79 -13.72
CA CYS A 140 17.97 37.69 -12.77
C CYS A 140 16.67 37.33 -12.02
N ALA A 141 15.80 38.32 -11.77
CA ALA A 141 14.48 38.07 -11.16
C ALA A 141 13.56 37.34 -12.16
N ASP A 142 13.60 37.75 -13.43
CA ASP A 142 12.86 37.10 -14.50
C ASP A 142 13.38 35.70 -14.81
N ALA A 143 14.70 35.49 -14.83
CA ALA A 143 15.28 34.16 -15.04
C ALA A 143 14.91 33.16 -13.94
N ARG A 144 14.94 33.58 -12.66
CA ARG A 144 14.48 32.76 -11.53
C ARG A 144 12.98 32.48 -11.60
N ALA A 145 12.16 33.49 -11.87
CA ALA A 145 10.71 33.31 -12.03
C ALA A 145 10.34 32.43 -13.24
N VAL A 146 11.14 32.44 -14.31
CA VAL A 146 10.97 31.54 -15.47
C VAL A 146 11.40 30.11 -15.11
N ALA A 147 12.49 29.93 -14.37
CA ALA A 147 12.93 28.62 -13.89
C ALA A 147 11.91 28.00 -12.93
N ASP A 148 11.37 28.78 -12.00
CA ASP A 148 10.34 28.35 -11.05
C ASP A 148 9.03 27.97 -11.77
N ARG A 149 8.60 28.77 -12.76
CA ARG A 149 7.44 28.43 -13.61
C ARG A 149 7.65 27.13 -14.39
N LYS A 150 8.84 26.91 -14.96
CA LYS A 150 9.18 25.66 -15.67
C LYS A 150 9.22 24.46 -14.72
N PHE A 151 9.78 24.63 -13.52
CA PHE A 151 9.80 23.58 -12.51
C PHE A 151 8.39 23.22 -12.03
N HIS A 152 7.56 24.22 -11.74
CA HIS A 152 6.16 24.03 -11.35
C HIS A 152 5.36 23.35 -12.45
N HIS A 153 5.51 23.78 -13.71
CA HIS A 153 4.86 23.15 -14.86
C HIS A 153 5.27 21.67 -15.01
N LYS A 154 6.57 21.35 -14.90
CA LYS A 154 7.07 19.98 -14.96
C LYS A 154 6.54 19.11 -13.82
N MET A 155 6.42 19.67 -12.62
CA MET A 155 5.85 18.98 -11.45
C MET A 155 4.36 18.69 -11.66
N LEU A 156 3.58 19.65 -12.17
CA LEU A 156 2.17 19.43 -12.51
C LEU A 156 2.01 18.37 -13.61
N GLU A 157 2.85 18.40 -14.63
CA GLU A 157 2.80 17.39 -15.70
C GLU A 157 3.15 15.99 -15.18
N GLN A 158 4.13 15.88 -14.29
CA GLN A 158 4.47 14.62 -13.63
C GLN A 158 3.32 14.11 -12.75
N ASN A 159 2.66 14.99 -12.00
CA ASN A 159 1.48 14.63 -11.22
C ASN A 159 0.33 14.17 -12.11
N ARG A 160 0.09 14.85 -13.25
CA ARG A 160 -0.91 14.44 -14.23
C ARG A 160 -0.61 13.05 -14.77
N ARG A 161 0.63 12.80 -15.21
CA ARG A 161 1.06 11.47 -15.71
C ARG A 161 0.92 10.39 -14.64
N HIS A 162 1.24 10.70 -13.38
CA HIS A 162 1.07 9.75 -12.29
C HIS A 162 -0.41 9.42 -12.04
N HIS A 163 -1.27 10.44 -12.07
CA HIS A 163 -2.71 10.25 -11.93
C HIS A 163 -3.29 9.44 -13.10
N GLU A 164 -2.90 9.72 -14.34
CA GLU A 164 -3.30 8.96 -15.53
C GLU A 164 -2.84 7.50 -15.44
N ALA A 165 -1.60 7.25 -15.04
CA ALA A 165 -1.09 5.90 -14.83
C ALA A 165 -1.88 5.17 -13.72
N GLN A 166 -2.24 5.88 -12.65
CA GLN A 166 -3.06 5.34 -11.57
C GLN A 166 -4.46 4.96 -12.06
N MET A 167 -5.12 5.85 -12.82
CA MET A 167 -6.45 5.58 -13.41
C MET A 167 -6.40 4.40 -14.39
N ALA A 168 -5.39 4.35 -15.27
CA ALA A 168 -5.22 3.21 -16.18
C ALA A 168 -4.96 1.89 -15.43
N SER A 169 -4.26 1.94 -14.29
CA SER A 169 -4.06 0.76 -13.45
C SER A 169 -5.35 0.30 -12.77
N GLN A 170 -6.19 1.25 -12.34
CA GLN A 170 -7.47 1.00 -11.72
C GLN A 170 -8.46 0.40 -12.73
N GLU A 171 -8.57 0.99 -13.92
CA GLU A 171 -9.41 0.49 -15.00
C GLU A 171 -9.05 -0.95 -15.39
N ARG A 172 -7.76 -1.31 -15.40
CA ARG A 172 -7.34 -2.71 -15.62
C ARG A 172 -7.87 -3.65 -14.55
N LEU A 173 -7.82 -3.25 -13.28
CA LEU A 173 -8.33 -4.05 -12.18
C LEU A 173 -9.86 -4.17 -12.23
N GLU A 174 -10.57 -3.09 -12.55
CA GLU A 174 -12.02 -3.09 -12.73
C GLU A 174 -12.43 -4.01 -13.88
N ASN A 175 -11.73 -3.95 -15.01
CA ASN A 175 -11.95 -4.86 -16.14
C ASN A 175 -11.69 -6.33 -15.77
N GLN A 176 -10.67 -6.62 -14.95
CA GLN A 176 -10.42 -7.97 -14.43
C GLN A 176 -11.55 -8.45 -13.52
N LEU A 177 -12.03 -7.58 -12.62
CA LEU A 177 -13.16 -7.90 -11.74
C LEU A 177 -14.44 -8.16 -12.52
N CYS A 178 -14.74 -7.39 -13.56
CA CYS A 178 -15.88 -7.65 -14.44
C CYS A 178 -15.80 -9.04 -15.08
N ARG A 179 -14.65 -9.40 -15.66
CA ARG A 179 -14.44 -10.74 -16.28
C ARG A 179 -14.62 -11.88 -15.28
N LEU A 180 -14.04 -11.74 -14.09
CA LEU A 180 -14.18 -12.75 -13.03
C LEU A 180 -15.63 -12.87 -12.54
N THR A 181 -16.34 -11.75 -12.45
CA THR A 181 -17.75 -11.73 -12.04
C THR A 181 -18.62 -12.47 -13.06
N GLU A 182 -18.40 -12.24 -14.35
CA GLU A 182 -19.09 -12.97 -15.41
C GLU A 182 -18.76 -14.47 -15.39
N GLU A 183 -17.50 -14.83 -15.16
CA GLU A 183 -17.08 -16.23 -15.08
C GLU A 183 -17.72 -16.95 -13.89
N VAL A 184 -17.74 -16.33 -12.72
CA VAL A 184 -18.45 -16.86 -11.55
C VAL A 184 -19.94 -16.99 -11.83
N GLY A 185 -20.54 -16.02 -12.52
CA GLY A 185 -21.95 -16.10 -12.96
C GLY A 185 -22.21 -17.30 -13.87
N ARG A 186 -21.35 -17.54 -14.87
CA ARG A 186 -21.42 -18.71 -15.76
C ARG A 186 -21.30 -20.02 -14.99
N LEU A 187 -20.31 -20.13 -14.10
CA LEU A 187 -20.09 -21.34 -13.30
C LEU A 187 -21.28 -21.63 -12.38
N ARG A 188 -21.86 -20.61 -11.73
CA ARG A 188 -23.08 -20.76 -10.93
C ARG A 188 -24.25 -21.26 -11.78
N HIS A 189 -24.42 -20.75 -13.00
CA HIS A 189 -25.49 -21.20 -13.88
C HIS A 189 -25.31 -22.68 -14.28
N VAL A 190 -24.09 -23.09 -14.64
CA VAL A 190 -23.78 -24.49 -14.96
C VAL A 190 -24.01 -25.40 -13.75
N GLN A 191 -23.59 -24.97 -12.56
CA GLN A 191 -23.82 -25.73 -11.33
C GLN A 191 -25.32 -25.88 -11.02
N GLN A 192 -26.10 -24.81 -11.21
CA GLN A 192 -27.55 -24.87 -11.03
C GLN A 192 -28.21 -25.83 -12.02
N GLN A 193 -27.82 -25.79 -13.29
CA GLN A 193 -28.32 -26.73 -14.29
C GLN A 193 -28.02 -28.18 -13.93
N ARG A 194 -26.83 -28.49 -13.39
CA ARG A 194 -26.49 -29.84 -12.92
C ARG A 194 -27.39 -30.28 -11.75
N LEU A 195 -27.59 -29.40 -10.76
CA LEU A 195 -28.48 -29.70 -9.64
C LEU A 195 -29.93 -29.94 -10.12
N ASP A 196 -30.40 -29.17 -11.10
CA ASP A 196 -31.74 -29.36 -11.66
C ASP A 196 -31.84 -30.66 -12.46
N GLN A 197 -30.79 -31.06 -13.18
CA GLN A 197 -30.72 -32.36 -13.86
C GLN A 197 -30.76 -33.52 -12.86
N GLU A 198 -29.99 -33.44 -11.77
CA GLU A 198 -29.98 -34.44 -10.71
C GLU A 198 -31.34 -34.56 -10.03
N ARG A 199 -31.99 -33.43 -9.74
CA ARG A 199 -33.37 -33.41 -9.20
C ARG A 199 -34.34 -34.10 -10.14
N ARG A 200 -34.33 -33.77 -11.43
CA ARG A 200 -35.21 -34.41 -12.43
C ARG A 200 -34.95 -35.91 -12.55
N ALA A 201 -33.69 -36.33 -12.50
CA ALA A 201 -33.32 -37.75 -12.53
C ALA A 201 -33.87 -38.46 -11.29
N ASN A 202 -33.74 -37.86 -10.10
CA ASN A 202 -34.27 -38.40 -8.85
C ASN A 202 -35.81 -38.45 -8.84
N ASP A 203 -36.48 -37.42 -9.35
CA ASP A 203 -37.95 -37.43 -9.49
C ASP A 203 -38.44 -38.50 -10.47
N CYS A 204 -37.63 -38.84 -11.49
CA CYS A 204 -37.92 -39.93 -12.42
C CYS A 204 -37.77 -41.30 -11.75
N THR A 205 -36.66 -41.51 -11.03
CA THR A 205 -36.44 -42.78 -10.31
C THR A 205 -37.49 -43.00 -9.22
N GLN A 206 -37.87 -41.96 -8.47
CA GLN A 206 -38.96 -42.04 -7.48
C GLN A 206 -40.30 -42.42 -8.12
N ARG A 207 -40.65 -41.82 -9.27
CA ARG A 207 -41.88 -42.19 -9.99
C ARG A 207 -41.87 -43.64 -10.48
N LEU A 208 -40.75 -44.12 -11.00
CA LEU A 208 -40.61 -45.52 -11.43
C LEU A 208 -40.74 -46.48 -10.24
N LEU A 209 -40.11 -46.16 -9.11
CA LEU A 209 -40.25 -46.95 -7.88
C LEU A 209 -41.71 -47.01 -7.40
N GLN A 210 -42.42 -45.88 -7.44
CA GLN A 210 -43.84 -45.82 -7.09
C GLN A 210 -44.69 -46.71 -8.00
N GLN A 211 -44.48 -46.66 -9.32
CA GLN A 211 -45.20 -47.51 -10.28
C GLN A 211 -44.93 -49.00 -10.05
N LEU A 212 -43.70 -49.39 -9.73
CA LEU A 212 -43.35 -50.77 -9.42
C LEU A 212 -44.02 -51.26 -8.13
N LEU A 213 -44.07 -50.42 -7.09
CA LEU A 213 -44.78 -50.75 -5.85
C LEU A 213 -46.28 -50.94 -6.08
N GLU A 214 -46.90 -50.08 -6.89
CA GLU A 214 -48.32 -50.21 -7.27
C GLU A 214 -48.57 -51.50 -8.07
N ALA A 215 -47.71 -51.83 -9.04
CA ALA A 215 -47.83 -53.07 -9.80
C ALA A 215 -47.68 -54.32 -8.92
N LEU A 216 -46.75 -54.31 -7.96
CA LEU A 216 -46.59 -55.39 -6.99
C LEU A 216 -47.81 -55.53 -6.07
N ALA A 217 -48.40 -54.41 -5.64
CA ALA A 217 -49.61 -54.42 -4.84
C ALA A 217 -50.78 -55.05 -5.60
N VAL A 218 -50.99 -54.68 -6.87
CA VAL A 218 -52.02 -55.27 -7.74
C VAL A 218 -51.78 -56.77 -7.94
N PHE A 219 -50.54 -57.17 -8.20
CA PHE A 219 -50.18 -58.58 -8.39
C PHE A 219 -50.44 -59.43 -7.12
N ASN A 220 -50.09 -58.90 -5.95
CA ASN A 220 -50.35 -59.56 -4.67
C ASN A 220 -51.85 -59.69 -4.39
N ALA A 221 -52.64 -58.64 -4.67
CA ALA A 221 -54.09 -58.69 -4.56
C ALA A 221 -54.70 -59.77 -5.49
N PHE A 222 -54.24 -59.85 -6.74
CA PHE A 222 -54.68 -60.88 -7.68
C PHE A 222 -54.36 -62.30 -7.20
N LYS A 223 -53.16 -62.53 -6.66
CA LYS A 223 -52.79 -63.81 -6.03
C LYS A 223 -53.69 -64.17 -4.86
N LEU A 224 -54.06 -63.20 -4.02
CA LEU A 224 -54.94 -63.42 -2.88
C LEU A 224 -56.35 -63.83 -3.34
N ILE A 225 -56.90 -63.13 -4.34
CA ILE A 225 -58.22 -63.44 -4.92
C ILE A 225 -58.23 -64.87 -5.48
N ASN A 226 -57.22 -65.25 -6.29
CA ASN A 226 -57.15 -66.60 -6.86
C ASN A 226 -57.06 -67.70 -5.79
N ARG A 227 -56.34 -67.45 -4.68
CA ARG A 227 -56.29 -68.40 -3.55
C ARG A 227 -57.65 -68.58 -2.89
N LEU A 228 -58.41 -67.49 -2.71
CA LEU A 228 -59.75 -67.54 -2.10
C LEU A 228 -60.76 -68.24 -3.02
N SER A 229 -60.67 -68.04 -4.34
CA SER A 229 -61.56 -68.67 -5.31
C SER A 229 -61.31 -70.18 -5.46
N GLY A 230 -60.05 -70.64 -5.38
CA GLY A 230 -59.70 -72.06 -5.48
C GLY A 230 -60.08 -72.91 -4.26
N THR A 231 -60.42 -72.28 -3.13
CA THR A 231 -60.88 -72.96 -1.91
C THR A 231 -62.40 -73.15 -1.84
N LEU A 232 -63.16 -72.67 -2.83
CA LEU A 232 -64.63 -72.70 -2.85
C LEU A 232 -65.23 -73.79 -3.77
N THR A 233 -64.40 -74.70 -4.29
CA THR A 233 -64.81 -75.91 -5.05
C THR A 233 -64.47 -77.16 -4.26
#